data_AF-A0A9D5ZTC6-F1
#
_entry.id   AF-A0A9D5ZTC6-F1
#
_cell.length_a   1.000
_cell.length_b   1.000
_cell.length_c   1.000
_cell.angle_alpha   90.00
_cell.angle_beta   90.00
_cell.angle_gamma   90.00
#
_symmetry.space_group_name_H-M   'P 1'
#
loop_
_entity.id
_entity.type
_entity.pdbx_description
1 polymer ?
#
loop_
_entity_poly.entity_id
_entity_poly.type
_entity_poly.pdbx_seq_one_letter_code
_entity_poly.pdbx_strand_id
1 'polypeptide(L)'
;MNSDITTVQLKDYIQGIVGRQITLILTDNTSSMISVKFSKSRSHNILIVRLQKIFLIADSEIHDEIASFILNRKTPLPKTNLFIKENSNIINSNKSKRYIKLRPLGRHYNLEEIYNRINEAYFENSIASQITWGRKAVRRSVKIRRLGSYNRISNIITINRILDSTKVPLYYVEFIVYHEMLHAHIGIVKNGSRNLIHTREFRDLEKKFIGYNKIMGSKGLRPFAGV
;
A
#
# COMPACT_ATOMS: atom_id res chain seq x y z
N MET A 1 15.21 15.92 26.77
CA MET A 1 14.18 16.83 26.21
C MET A 1 14.53 17.06 24.76
N ASN A 2 14.04 16.22 23.84
CA ASN A 2 14.23 16.50 22.41
C ASN A 2 13.16 17.51 22.00
N SER A 3 13.57 18.74 21.74
CA SER A 3 12.73 19.75 21.13
C SER A 3 12.44 19.33 19.70
N ASP A 4 11.16 19.15 19.35
CA ASP A 4 10.72 18.87 17.99
C ASP A 4 11.30 19.92 17.04
N ILE A 5 12.05 19.48 16.04
CA ILE A 5 12.61 20.39 15.04
C ILE A 5 11.57 20.70 13.98
N THR A 6 11.60 21.92 13.46
CA THR A 6 10.73 22.34 12.35
C THR A 6 11.20 21.74 11.02
N THR A 7 10.31 21.73 10.03
CA THR A 7 10.65 21.31 8.65
C THR A 7 11.84 22.11 8.09
N VAL A 8 11.93 23.40 8.42
CA VAL A 8 13.00 24.28 7.96
C VAL A 8 14.32 23.87 8.61
N GLN A 9 14.33 23.68 9.93
CA GLN A 9 15.53 23.24 10.66
C GLN A 9 16.02 21.87 10.16
N LEU A 10 15.14 20.88 9.97
CA LEU A 10 15.52 19.57 9.44
C LEU A 10 16.07 19.67 8.02
N LYS A 11 15.45 20.51 7.18
CA LYS A 11 15.94 20.73 5.82
C LYS A 11 17.34 21.33 5.85
N ASP A 12 17.56 22.38 6.63
CA ASP A 12 18.84 23.09 6.67
C ASP A 12 19.94 22.20 7.26
N TYR A 13 19.62 21.39 8.28
CA TYR A 13 20.50 20.38 8.85
C TYR A 13 20.98 19.38 7.79
N ILE A 14 20.05 18.71 7.10
CA ILE A 14 20.37 17.73 6.05
C ILE A 14 21.10 18.41 4.89
N GLN A 15 20.69 19.62 4.50
CA GLN A 15 21.31 20.35 3.40
C GLN A 15 22.77 20.68 3.69
N GLY A 16 23.08 21.06 4.94
CA GLY A 16 24.45 21.32 5.39
C GLY A 16 25.36 20.11 5.25
N ILE A 17 24.89 18.93 5.65
CA ILE A 17 25.66 17.68 5.55
C ILE A 17 25.79 17.22 4.09
N VAL A 18 24.71 17.31 3.32
CA VAL A 18 24.67 16.82 1.94
C VAL A 18 25.47 17.73 0.99
N GLY A 19 25.67 19.00 1.35
CA GLY A 19 26.45 19.96 0.55
C GLY A 19 25.81 20.30 -0.80
N ARG A 20 24.51 20.04 -0.98
CA ARG A 20 23.74 20.32 -2.20
C ARG A 20 22.37 20.81 -1.86
N GLN A 21 21.77 21.61 -2.74
CA GLN A 21 20.43 22.14 -2.52
C GLN A 21 19.40 21.01 -2.45
N ILE A 22 18.59 21.01 -1.39
CA ILE A 22 17.52 20.03 -1.21
C ILE A 22 16.14 20.71 -1.16
N THR A 23 15.16 20.06 -1.77
CA THR A 23 13.74 20.31 -1.52
C THR A 23 13.23 19.20 -0.61
N LEU A 24 12.98 19.53 0.65
CA LEU A 24 12.40 18.61 1.63
C LEU A 24 10.87 18.64 1.55
N ILE A 25 10.26 17.47 1.39
CA ILE A 25 8.80 17.28 1.39
C ILE A 25 8.46 16.30 2.50
N LEU A 26 7.70 16.75 3.49
CA LEU A 26 7.20 15.86 4.54
C LEU A 26 5.92 15.15 4.11
N THR A 27 5.81 13.86 4.47
CA THR A 27 4.69 13.00 4.10
C THR A 27 4.19 12.18 5.28
N ASP A 28 2.97 11.65 5.17
CA ASP A 28 2.41 10.67 6.10
C ASP A 28 2.48 9.24 5.49
N ASN A 29 3.40 9.02 4.54
CA ASN A 29 3.55 7.73 3.87
C ASN A 29 4.05 6.67 4.85
N THR A 30 3.45 5.49 4.82
CA THR A 30 3.84 4.38 5.70
C THR A 30 4.57 3.26 4.97
N SER A 31 4.58 3.27 3.63
CA SER A 31 5.26 2.29 2.78
C SER A 31 6.62 2.74 2.27
N SER A 32 6.89 4.05 2.28
CA SER A 32 8.18 4.63 1.91
C SER A 32 8.46 5.77 2.88
N MET A 33 9.33 5.49 3.85
CA MET A 33 9.70 6.44 4.90
C MET A 33 10.65 7.52 4.38
N ILE A 34 11.52 7.14 3.44
CA ILE A 34 12.52 8.01 2.82
C ILE A 34 12.49 7.75 1.32
N SER A 35 12.44 8.80 0.51
CA SER A 35 12.58 8.71 -0.94
C SER A 35 13.35 9.90 -1.47
N VAL A 36 14.33 9.68 -2.34
CA VAL A 36 15.09 10.76 -2.94
C VAL A 36 15.16 10.63 -4.45
N LYS A 37 15.00 11.76 -5.12
CA LYS A 37 15.03 11.88 -6.58
C LYS A 37 15.75 13.16 -6.99
N PHE A 38 16.35 13.16 -8.16
CA PHE A 38 16.85 14.39 -8.78
C PHE A 38 15.68 15.16 -9.42
N SER A 39 15.75 16.49 -9.38
CA SER A 39 14.86 17.33 -10.18
C SER A 39 15.11 17.11 -11.68
N LYS A 40 14.04 17.12 -12.49
CA LYS A 40 14.11 16.93 -13.96
C LYS A 40 14.62 18.16 -14.72
N SER A 41 15.03 19.22 -14.01
CA SER A 41 15.57 20.44 -14.63
C SER A 41 16.97 20.20 -15.20
N ARG A 42 17.35 20.93 -16.27
CA ARG A 42 18.63 20.79 -16.98
C ARG A 42 19.85 20.87 -16.06
N SER A 43 19.74 21.56 -14.92
CA SER A 43 20.84 21.71 -13.95
C SER A 43 21.09 20.49 -13.05
N HIS A 44 20.18 19.50 -12.95
CA HIS A 44 20.29 18.30 -12.08
C HIS A 44 20.80 18.50 -10.63
N ASN A 45 20.89 19.75 -10.14
CA ASN A 45 21.63 20.09 -8.93
C ASN A 45 20.75 20.13 -7.67
N ILE A 46 19.45 19.86 -7.81
CA ILE A 46 18.50 19.89 -6.69
C ILE A 46 18.00 18.48 -6.40
N LEU A 47 18.17 18.05 -5.15
CA LEU A 47 17.63 16.80 -4.64
C LEU A 47 16.24 17.01 -4.06
N ILE A 48 15.25 16.26 -4.55
CA ILE A 48 13.92 16.19 -3.97
C ILE A 48 13.92 15.05 -2.96
N VAL A 49 13.94 15.40 -1.67
CA VAL A 49 13.93 14.46 -0.54
C VAL A 49 12.52 14.43 0.04
N ARG A 50 11.91 13.25 0.07
CA ARG A 50 10.66 12.99 0.78
C ARG A 50 10.96 12.24 2.06
N LEU A 51 10.54 12.79 3.19
CA LEU A 51 10.67 12.17 4.50
C LEU A 51 9.29 11.99 5.14
N GLN A 52 9.14 10.98 5.98
CA GLN A 52 7.97 10.84 6.83
C GLN A 52 8.08 11.84 8.00
N LYS A 53 6.97 12.47 8.41
CA LYS A 53 6.95 13.52 9.46
C LYS A 53 7.50 13.10 10.83
N ILE A 54 7.52 11.82 11.14
CA ILE A 54 8.06 11.22 12.37
C ILE A 54 9.54 11.55 12.54
N PHE A 55 10.26 11.84 11.46
CA PHE A 55 11.66 12.26 11.57
C PHE A 55 11.82 13.67 12.16
N LEU A 56 10.75 14.45 12.35
CA LEU A 56 10.80 15.72 13.08
C LEU A 56 11.02 15.53 14.59
N ILE A 57 10.63 14.37 15.13
CA ILE A 57 10.82 14.02 16.55
C ILE A 57 12.04 13.12 16.77
N ALA A 58 12.76 12.77 15.69
CA ALA A 58 13.95 11.96 15.76
C ALA A 58 15.14 12.77 16.31
N ASP A 59 16.10 12.08 16.92
CA ASP A 59 17.35 12.69 17.37
C ASP A 59 18.30 12.98 16.20
N SER A 60 19.36 13.73 16.50
CA SER A 60 20.38 14.11 15.51
C SER A 60 21.11 12.90 14.93
N GLU A 61 21.30 11.81 15.70
CA GLU A 61 21.96 10.61 15.20
C GLU A 61 21.17 9.96 14.05
N ILE A 62 19.84 9.95 14.15
CA ILE A 62 18.96 9.49 13.07
C ILE A 62 19.04 10.46 11.88
N HIS A 63 19.08 11.77 12.11
CA HIS A 63 19.22 12.75 11.03
C HIS A 63 20.54 12.60 10.27
N ASP A 64 21.64 12.31 10.97
CA ASP A 64 22.97 12.05 10.38
C ASP A 64 22.97 10.79 9.51
N GLU A 65 22.33 9.73 9.99
CA GLU A 65 22.20 8.48 9.25
C GLU A 65 21.36 8.67 7.99
N ILE A 66 20.26 9.44 8.09
CA ILE A 66 19.43 9.84 6.94
C ILE A 66 20.25 10.66 5.94
N ALA A 67 21.03 11.65 6.40
CA ALA A 67 21.85 12.49 5.53
C ALA A 67 22.93 11.65 4.81
N SER A 68 23.56 10.72 5.52
CA SER A 68 24.54 9.78 4.95
C SER A 68 23.92 8.83 3.92
N PHE A 69 22.68 8.38 4.13
CA PHE A 69 21.89 7.68 3.11
C PHE A 69 21.49 8.58 1.93
N ILE A 70 21.31 9.87 2.16
CA ILE A 70 21.07 10.87 1.11
C ILE A 70 22.28 11.01 0.19
N LEU A 71 23.49 10.97 0.73
CA LEU A 71 24.73 10.98 -0.03
C LEU A 71 24.97 9.66 -0.77
N ASN A 72 24.79 8.53 -0.07
CA ASN A 72 25.00 7.20 -0.64
C ASN A 72 23.79 6.28 -0.38
N ARG A 73 23.08 5.93 -1.45
CA ARG A 73 21.85 5.10 -1.39
C ARG A 73 22.09 3.66 -0.91
N LYS A 74 23.34 3.22 -0.81
CA LYS A 74 23.71 1.90 -0.30
C LYS A 74 23.99 1.91 1.21
N THR A 75 24.06 3.09 1.84
CA THR A 75 24.31 3.20 3.28
C THR A 75 23.19 2.50 4.06
N PRO A 76 23.52 1.59 4.99
CA PRO A 76 22.52 0.95 5.84
C PRO A 76 21.93 1.97 6.81
N LEU A 77 20.69 1.71 7.26
CA LEU A 77 19.92 2.61 8.13
C LEU A 77 19.48 1.92 9.44
N PRO A 78 20.35 1.24 10.20
CA PRO A 78 19.95 0.50 11.40
C PRO A 78 19.24 1.36 12.45
N LYS A 79 19.75 2.56 12.78
CA LYS A 79 19.15 3.41 13.83
C LYS A 79 17.79 3.94 13.39
N THR A 80 17.71 4.42 12.15
CA THR A 80 16.49 4.89 11.51
C THR A 80 15.44 3.77 11.45
N ASN A 81 15.84 2.54 11.08
CA ASN A 81 14.92 1.40 11.02
C ASN A 81 14.39 1.00 12.41
N LEU A 82 15.23 1.05 13.43
CA LEU A 82 14.83 0.81 14.82
C LEU A 82 13.84 1.88 15.29
N PHE A 83 14.16 3.16 15.06
CA PHE A 83 13.29 4.28 15.37
C PHE A 83 11.91 4.17 14.69
N ILE A 84 11.86 3.79 13.41
CA ILE A 84 10.60 3.56 12.67
C ILE A 84 9.78 2.44 13.35
N LYS A 85 10.43 1.37 13.80
CA LYS A 85 9.78 0.23 14.43
C LYS A 85 9.17 0.62 15.79
N GLU A 86 9.94 1.33 16.61
CA GLU A 86 9.51 1.81 17.93
C GLU A 86 8.36 2.82 17.83
N ASN A 87 8.39 3.67 16.80
CA ASN A 87 7.36 4.70 16.56
C ASN A 87 6.24 4.25 15.61
N SER A 88 6.12 2.94 15.34
CA SER A 88 5.12 2.39 14.41
C SER A 88 3.69 2.73 14.80
N ASN A 89 3.39 2.86 16.10
CA ASN A 89 2.07 3.26 16.59
C ASN A 89 1.72 4.70 16.19
N ILE A 90 2.66 5.64 16.30
CA ILE A 90 2.48 7.05 15.91
C ILE A 90 2.34 7.18 14.39
N ILE A 91 3.13 6.41 13.64
CA ILE A 91 3.05 6.38 12.18
C ILE A 91 1.67 5.84 11.72
N ASN A 92 1.12 4.87 12.45
CA ASN A 92 -0.17 4.26 12.13
C ASN A 92 -1.37 5.06 12.63
N SER A 93 -1.28 5.78 13.75
CA SER A 93 -2.37 6.62 14.27
C SER A 93 -2.66 7.82 13.37
N ASN A 94 -1.62 8.35 12.70
CA ASN A 94 -1.74 9.41 11.69
C ASN A 94 -2.28 8.94 10.33
N LYS A 95 -2.64 7.66 10.18
CA LYS A 95 -3.54 7.24 9.09
C LYS A 95 -4.89 7.85 9.39
N SER A 96 -5.08 9.10 9.00
CA SER A 96 -6.38 9.74 9.15
C SER A 96 -7.43 8.79 8.60
N LYS A 97 -8.49 8.57 9.39
CA LYS A 97 -9.74 7.97 8.94
C LYS A 97 -10.30 8.91 7.87
N ARG A 98 -9.65 9.01 6.70
CA ARG A 98 -10.19 9.72 5.55
C ARG A 98 -11.54 9.06 5.34
N TYR A 99 -12.60 9.82 5.51
CA TYR A 99 -13.93 9.34 5.20
C TYR A 99 -13.95 8.94 3.73
N ILE A 100 -13.90 7.64 3.46
CA ILE A 100 -13.94 7.11 2.10
C ILE A 100 -15.41 7.02 1.75
N LYS A 101 -15.89 7.91 0.88
CA LYS A 101 -17.21 7.77 0.27
C LYS A 101 -17.22 6.48 -0.56
N LEU A 102 -17.92 5.46 -0.06
CA LEU A 102 -18.08 4.18 -0.74
C LEU A 102 -18.89 4.35 -2.03
N ARG A 103 -18.50 3.59 -3.05
CA ARG A 103 -19.17 3.55 -4.35
C ARG A 103 -19.20 2.09 -4.83
N PRO A 104 -20.05 1.23 -4.24
CA PRO A 104 -20.13 -0.19 -4.61
C PRO A 104 -20.83 -0.41 -5.94
N LEU A 105 -21.73 0.50 -6.34
CA LEU A 105 -22.44 0.42 -7.63
C LEU A 105 -21.52 0.84 -8.79
N GLY A 106 -21.25 -0.12 -9.67
CA GLY A 106 -20.54 0.07 -10.94
C GLY A 106 -21.50 0.39 -12.08
N ARG A 107 -20.97 0.45 -13.30
CA ARG A 107 -21.77 0.57 -14.53
C ARG A 107 -22.37 -0.77 -14.96
N HIS A 108 -21.67 -1.87 -14.68
CA HIS A 108 -22.04 -3.22 -15.10
C HIS A 108 -22.25 -4.16 -13.91
N TYR A 109 -21.55 -3.93 -12.79
CA TYR A 109 -21.59 -4.82 -11.63
C TYR A 109 -21.86 -4.05 -10.33
N ASN A 110 -22.74 -4.59 -9.48
CA ASN A 110 -22.93 -4.15 -8.11
C ASN A 110 -22.01 -4.96 -7.18
N LEU A 111 -21.00 -4.31 -6.60
CA LEU A 111 -20.06 -5.00 -5.70
C LEU A 111 -20.69 -5.41 -4.38
N GLU A 112 -21.72 -4.71 -3.91
CA GLU A 112 -22.38 -5.03 -2.65
C GLU A 112 -23.15 -6.36 -2.76
N GLU A 113 -23.88 -6.56 -3.86
CA GLU A 113 -24.54 -7.83 -4.18
C GLU A 113 -23.55 -8.98 -4.37
N ILE A 114 -22.43 -8.74 -5.07
CA ILE A 114 -21.39 -9.75 -5.25
C ILE A 114 -20.76 -10.11 -3.90
N TYR A 115 -20.43 -9.11 -3.09
CA TYR A 115 -19.85 -9.30 -1.76
C TYR A 115 -20.77 -10.12 -0.86
N ASN A 116 -22.05 -9.76 -0.77
CA ASN A 116 -23.02 -10.45 0.09
C ASN A 116 -23.17 -11.93 -0.30
N ARG A 117 -23.33 -12.22 -1.59
CA ARG A 117 -23.41 -13.61 -2.08
C ARG A 117 -22.17 -14.43 -1.73
N ILE A 118 -20.98 -13.84 -1.86
CA ILE A 118 -19.72 -14.52 -1.52
C ILE A 118 -19.58 -14.68 -0.01
N ASN A 119 -19.95 -13.67 0.78
CA ASN A 119 -19.86 -13.70 2.24
C ASN A 119 -20.73 -14.81 2.82
N GLU A 120 -21.94 -14.94 2.29
CA GLU A 120 -22.86 -16.01 2.64
C GLU A 120 -22.30 -17.38 2.22
N ALA A 121 -21.90 -17.54 0.96
CA ALA A 121 -21.52 -18.84 0.41
C ALA A 121 -20.20 -19.41 0.95
N TYR A 122 -19.24 -18.57 1.32
CA TYR A 122 -17.88 -19.01 1.67
C TYR A 122 -17.44 -18.66 3.09
N PHE A 123 -18.12 -17.73 3.75
CA PHE A 123 -17.65 -17.17 5.02
C PHE A 123 -18.72 -17.12 6.10
N GLU A 124 -19.89 -17.72 5.87
CA GLU A 124 -21.00 -17.75 6.84
C GLU A 124 -21.35 -16.34 7.37
N ASN A 125 -21.25 -15.33 6.49
CA ASN A 125 -21.45 -13.91 6.81
C ASN A 125 -20.50 -13.33 7.87
N SER A 126 -19.38 -14.00 8.18
CA SER A 126 -18.43 -13.56 9.21
C SER A 126 -17.62 -12.31 8.84
N ILE A 127 -17.50 -11.97 7.54
CA ILE A 127 -16.70 -10.82 7.12
C ILE A 127 -17.55 -9.55 7.18
N ALA A 128 -17.09 -8.57 7.99
CA ALA A 128 -17.73 -7.27 8.17
C ALA A 128 -17.04 -6.13 7.38
N SER A 129 -16.29 -6.47 6.33
CA SER A 129 -15.58 -5.48 5.52
C SER A 129 -16.54 -4.70 4.63
N GLN A 130 -16.26 -3.42 4.43
CA GLN A 130 -16.97 -2.63 3.41
C GLN A 130 -16.32 -2.85 2.04
N ILE A 131 -17.09 -2.79 0.95
CA ILE A 131 -16.58 -2.94 -0.42
C ILE A 131 -16.86 -1.69 -1.27
N THR A 132 -15.90 -1.32 -2.12
CA THR A 132 -16.07 -0.21 -3.05
C THR A 132 -15.28 -0.43 -4.33
N TRP A 133 -15.77 0.17 -5.41
CA TRP A 133 -14.93 0.37 -6.57
C TRP A 133 -13.85 1.42 -6.29
N GLY A 134 -12.65 1.17 -6.80
CA GLY A 134 -11.56 2.12 -6.85
C GLY A 134 -11.85 3.33 -7.73
N ARG A 135 -11.07 4.39 -7.54
CA ARG A 135 -11.13 5.61 -8.38
C ARG A 135 -10.69 5.29 -9.81
N LYS A 136 -11.25 6.00 -10.78
CA LYS A 136 -10.79 5.94 -12.18
C LYS A 136 -9.34 6.42 -12.24
N ALA A 137 -8.41 5.48 -12.38
CA ALA A 137 -6.99 5.82 -12.51
C ALA A 137 -6.70 6.36 -13.92
N VAL A 138 -5.82 7.35 -14.01
CA VAL A 138 -5.21 7.73 -15.30
C VAL A 138 -4.51 6.50 -15.87
N ARG A 139 -4.76 6.17 -17.14
CA ARG A 139 -4.18 5.00 -17.82
C ARG A 139 -2.66 5.15 -17.94
N ARG A 140 -1.93 4.82 -16.88
CA ARG A 140 -0.47 4.67 -16.92
C ARG A 140 -0.14 3.24 -17.30
N SER A 141 0.83 3.06 -18.20
CA SER A 141 1.41 1.74 -18.46
C SER A 141 2.12 1.27 -17.19
N VAL A 142 1.74 0.10 -16.68
CA VAL A 142 2.36 -0.53 -15.52
C VAL A 142 2.57 -2.00 -15.84
N LYS A 143 3.70 -2.56 -15.42
CA LYS A 143 4.06 -3.96 -15.67
C LYS A 143 3.04 -4.94 -15.08
N ILE A 144 2.50 -4.63 -13.89
CA ILE A 144 1.48 -5.42 -13.19
C ILE A 144 0.42 -4.46 -12.65
N ARG A 145 -0.86 -4.75 -12.92
CA ARG A 145 -2.00 -4.02 -12.34
C ARG A 145 -2.57 -4.81 -11.18
N ARG A 146 -2.62 -4.19 -10.01
CA ARG A 146 -3.40 -4.72 -8.88
C ARG A 146 -4.91 -4.60 -9.20
N LEU A 147 -5.61 -5.73 -9.13
CA LEU A 147 -7.02 -5.86 -9.49
C LEU A 147 -7.97 -5.68 -8.31
N GLY A 148 -7.51 -5.97 -7.09
CA GLY A 148 -8.22 -5.71 -5.84
C GLY A 148 -7.23 -5.36 -4.71
N SER A 149 -7.74 -4.84 -3.60
CA SER A 149 -6.96 -4.74 -2.36
C SER A 149 -7.86 -4.65 -1.13
N TYR A 150 -7.54 -5.40 -0.09
CA TYR A 150 -8.06 -5.20 1.25
C TYR A 150 -7.16 -4.28 2.10
N ASN A 151 -7.74 -3.26 2.72
CA ASN A 151 -7.07 -2.43 3.72
C ASN A 151 -7.63 -2.74 5.11
N ARG A 152 -6.80 -3.35 5.95
CA ARG A 152 -7.14 -3.78 7.32
C ARG A 152 -7.47 -2.63 8.27
N ILE A 153 -6.84 -1.48 8.10
CA ILE A 153 -7.02 -0.35 9.03
C ILE A 153 -8.35 0.35 8.79
N SER A 154 -8.72 0.52 7.53
CA SER A 154 -10.02 1.07 7.17
C SER A 154 -11.11 0.00 7.07
N ASN A 155 -10.76 -1.29 7.16
CA ASN A 155 -11.62 -2.43 6.90
C ASN A 155 -12.39 -2.34 5.57
N ILE A 156 -11.70 -1.94 4.49
CA ILE A 156 -12.30 -1.73 3.16
C ILE A 156 -11.62 -2.58 2.11
N ILE A 157 -12.43 -3.32 1.34
CA ILE A 157 -12.07 -3.98 0.09
C ILE A 157 -12.28 -2.98 -1.06
N THR A 158 -11.24 -2.77 -1.86
CA THR A 158 -11.29 -1.90 -3.05
C THR A 158 -11.03 -2.72 -4.30
N ILE A 159 -12.00 -2.75 -5.22
CA ILE A 159 -11.87 -3.45 -6.50
C ILE A 159 -11.53 -2.46 -7.61
N ASN A 160 -10.57 -2.80 -8.47
CA ASN A 160 -10.14 -1.92 -9.55
C ASN A 160 -11.25 -1.75 -10.59
N ARG A 161 -11.58 -0.49 -10.91
CA ARG A 161 -12.63 -0.12 -11.88
C ARG A 161 -12.43 -0.73 -13.27
N ILE A 162 -11.22 -1.16 -13.63
CA ILE A 162 -10.98 -1.83 -14.91
C ILE A 162 -11.82 -3.10 -15.08
N LEU A 163 -12.26 -3.72 -13.97
CA LEU A 163 -13.11 -4.90 -13.97
C LEU A 163 -14.61 -4.59 -14.17
N ASP A 164 -15.02 -3.33 -14.05
CA ASP A 164 -16.39 -2.88 -14.31
C ASP A 164 -16.59 -2.69 -15.82
N SER A 165 -16.67 -3.80 -16.55
CA SER A 165 -16.79 -3.85 -18.02
C SER A 165 -17.51 -5.12 -18.46
N THR A 166 -18.35 -5.01 -19.50
CA THR A 166 -18.99 -6.17 -20.16
C THR A 166 -18.01 -7.21 -20.72
N LYS A 167 -16.74 -6.82 -20.95
CA LYS A 167 -15.69 -7.74 -21.43
C LYS A 167 -15.12 -8.62 -20.32
N VAL A 168 -15.38 -8.29 -19.06
CA VAL A 168 -14.90 -9.04 -17.90
C VAL A 168 -16.07 -9.86 -17.37
N PRO A 169 -16.04 -11.20 -17.44
CA PRO A 169 -17.15 -12.02 -16.96
C PRO A 169 -17.41 -11.86 -15.46
N LEU A 170 -18.66 -12.06 -15.03
CA LEU A 170 -19.06 -11.95 -13.62
C LEU A 170 -18.22 -12.84 -12.70
N TYR A 171 -18.01 -14.11 -13.06
CA TYR A 171 -17.21 -15.06 -12.26
C TYR A 171 -15.79 -14.58 -11.99
N TYR A 172 -15.24 -13.75 -12.89
CA TYR A 172 -13.91 -13.19 -12.73
C TYR A 172 -13.92 -12.09 -11.67
N VAL A 173 -14.92 -11.20 -11.70
CA VAL A 173 -15.11 -10.16 -10.68
C VAL A 173 -15.36 -10.79 -9.31
N GLU A 174 -16.22 -11.81 -9.25
CA GLU A 174 -16.51 -12.59 -8.05
C GLU A 174 -15.24 -13.18 -7.45
N PHE A 175 -14.36 -13.75 -8.27
CA PHE A 175 -13.09 -14.29 -7.78
C PHE A 175 -12.17 -13.24 -7.18
N ILE A 176 -12.05 -12.07 -7.80
CA ILE A 176 -11.25 -10.98 -7.24
C ILE A 176 -11.84 -10.53 -5.90
N VAL A 177 -13.17 -10.42 -5.78
CA VAL A 177 -13.82 -10.10 -4.51
C VAL A 177 -13.54 -11.17 -3.47
N TYR A 178 -13.69 -12.46 -3.81
CA TYR A 178 -13.39 -13.59 -2.93
C TYR A 178 -11.92 -13.56 -2.46
N HIS A 179 -10.96 -13.32 -3.36
CA HIS A 179 -9.55 -13.18 -3.01
C HIS A 179 -9.31 -12.07 -2.00
N GLU A 180 -9.93 -10.89 -2.17
CA GLU A 180 -9.80 -9.80 -1.21
C GLU A 180 -10.49 -10.10 0.13
N MET A 181 -11.57 -10.88 0.12
CA MET A 181 -12.24 -11.36 1.33
C MET A 181 -11.36 -12.37 2.10
N LEU A 182 -10.60 -13.22 1.41
CA LEU A 182 -9.61 -14.10 2.04
C LEU A 182 -8.55 -13.31 2.83
N HIS A 183 -8.13 -12.15 2.34
CA HIS A 183 -7.21 -11.27 3.09
C HIS A 183 -7.83 -10.73 4.39
N ALA A 184 -9.14 -10.51 4.40
CA ALA A 184 -9.87 -10.10 5.59
C ALA A 184 -10.06 -11.27 6.56
N HIS A 185 -10.34 -12.48 6.04
CA HIS A 185 -10.60 -13.68 6.83
C HIS A 185 -9.33 -14.23 7.53
N ILE A 186 -8.22 -14.42 6.79
CA ILE A 186 -7.01 -15.05 7.33
C ILE A 186 -6.19 -14.07 8.19
N GLY A 187 -6.26 -12.77 7.90
CA GLY A 187 -5.41 -11.80 8.59
C GLY A 187 -3.96 -11.81 8.09
N ILE A 188 -2.97 -11.53 8.97
CA ILE A 188 -1.55 -11.45 8.61
C ILE A 188 -0.91 -12.57 9.37
N VAL A 189 -0.32 -13.52 8.64
CA VAL A 189 0.59 -14.49 9.24
C VAL A 189 1.99 -13.88 9.21
N LYS A 190 2.60 -13.68 10.38
CA LYS A 190 3.99 -13.22 10.47
C LYS A 190 4.91 -14.43 10.31
N ASN A 191 5.89 -14.34 9.41
CA ASN A 191 7.02 -15.26 9.37
C ASN A 191 8.30 -14.45 9.66
N GLY A 192 8.72 -14.44 10.93
CA GLY A 192 9.76 -13.56 11.43
C GLY A 192 9.41 -12.07 11.24
N SER A 193 10.27 -11.32 10.55
CA SER A 193 10.06 -9.89 10.24
C SER A 193 9.22 -9.62 8.98
N ARG A 194 8.85 -10.65 8.22
CA ARG A 194 8.10 -10.50 6.96
C ARG A 194 6.64 -10.92 7.14
N ASN A 195 5.72 -10.15 6.54
CA ASN A 195 4.32 -10.53 6.45
C ASN A 195 4.17 -11.58 5.34
N LEU A 196 3.69 -12.77 5.69
CA LEU A 196 3.34 -13.82 4.73
C LEU A 196 1.85 -13.66 4.40
N ILE A 197 1.57 -13.07 3.24
CA ILE A 197 0.21 -12.70 2.82
C ILE A 197 -0.48 -13.88 2.11
N HIS A 198 0.23 -14.58 1.21
CA HIS A 198 -0.29 -15.75 0.50
C HIS A 198 0.34 -17.04 1.05
N THR A 199 -0.11 -17.44 2.24
CA THR A 199 0.28 -18.72 2.86
C THR A 199 -0.21 -19.92 2.04
N ARG A 200 0.21 -21.13 2.43
CA ARG A 200 -0.35 -22.37 1.85
C ARG A 200 -1.86 -22.45 2.05
N GLU A 201 -2.32 -22.15 3.26
CA GLU A 201 -3.74 -22.06 3.61
C GLU A 201 -4.49 -21.09 2.68
N PHE A 202 -3.95 -19.89 2.44
CA PHE A 202 -4.54 -18.92 1.52
C PHE A 202 -4.76 -19.53 0.13
N ARG A 203 -3.72 -20.17 -0.44
CA ARG A 203 -3.80 -20.78 -1.77
C ARG A 203 -4.76 -21.96 -1.81
N ASP A 204 -4.88 -22.71 -0.73
CA ASP A 204 -5.80 -23.84 -0.64
C ASP A 204 -7.25 -23.37 -0.52
N LEU A 205 -7.52 -22.25 0.16
CA LEU A 205 -8.82 -21.58 0.16
C LEU A 205 -9.15 -20.94 -1.20
N GLU A 206 -8.18 -20.33 -1.89
CA GLU A 206 -8.40 -19.80 -3.24
C GLU A 206 -8.93 -20.86 -4.21
N LYS A 207 -8.37 -22.07 -4.15
CA LYS A 207 -8.78 -23.21 -5.00
C LYS A 207 -10.22 -23.67 -4.73
N LYS A 208 -10.80 -23.36 -3.57
CA LYS A 208 -12.18 -23.72 -3.23
C LYS A 208 -13.22 -22.86 -3.96
N PHE A 209 -12.80 -21.76 -4.58
CA PHE A 209 -13.74 -20.94 -5.34
C PHE A 209 -14.33 -21.73 -6.52
N ILE A 210 -15.66 -21.73 -6.66
CA ILE A 210 -16.39 -22.52 -7.66
C ILE A 210 -15.94 -22.25 -9.11
N GLY A 211 -15.44 -21.04 -9.40
CA GLY A 211 -14.93 -20.64 -10.71
C GLY A 211 -13.43 -20.85 -10.92
N TYR A 212 -12.68 -21.39 -9.95
CA TYR A 212 -11.21 -21.37 -9.93
C TYR A 212 -10.58 -21.97 -11.19
N ASN A 213 -11.06 -23.13 -11.63
CA ASN A 213 -10.55 -23.79 -12.84
C ASN A 213 -10.73 -22.96 -14.11
N LYS A 214 -11.87 -22.24 -14.24
CA LYS A 214 -12.13 -21.36 -15.39
C LYS A 214 -11.15 -20.18 -15.41
N ILE A 215 -10.81 -19.64 -14.25
CA ILE A 215 -9.84 -18.54 -14.12
C ILE A 215 -8.44 -19.01 -14.49
N MET A 216 -8.01 -20.17 -13.99
CA MET A 216 -6.69 -20.71 -14.28
C MET A 216 -6.51 -21.12 -15.75
N GLY A 217 -7.58 -21.58 -16.39
CA GLY A 217 -7.63 -21.92 -17.82
C GLY A 217 -7.68 -20.71 -18.76
N SER A 218 -8.05 -19.53 -18.26
CA SER A 218 -8.14 -18.32 -19.08
C SER A 218 -6.75 -17.76 -19.44
N LYS A 219 -6.34 -17.91 -20.71
CA LYS A 219 -5.13 -17.25 -21.23
C LYS A 219 -5.37 -15.74 -21.28
N GLY A 220 -4.51 -14.95 -20.61
CA GLY A 220 -4.56 -13.47 -20.62
C GLY A 220 -5.33 -12.82 -19.46
N LEU A 221 -6.04 -13.60 -18.65
CA LEU A 221 -6.81 -13.12 -17.50
C LEU A 221 -6.28 -13.68 -16.16
N ARG A 222 -5.04 -14.19 -16.08
CA ARG A 222 -4.52 -14.64 -14.78
C ARG A 222 -4.35 -13.41 -13.86
N PRO A 223 -5.05 -13.34 -12.72
CA PRO A 223 -4.98 -12.18 -11.83
C PRO A 223 -3.62 -12.02 -11.16
N PHE A 224 -2.84 -13.10 -11.08
CA PHE A 224 -1.57 -13.16 -10.36
C PHE A 224 -0.46 -13.66 -11.27
N ALA A 225 0.09 -12.76 -12.10
CA ALA A 225 1.38 -12.99 -12.74
C ALA A 225 2.49 -12.62 -11.75
N GLY A 226 3.06 -13.63 -11.09
CA GLY A 226 4.19 -13.48 -10.17
C GLY A 226 3.79 -13.55 -8.70
N VAL A 227 3.80 -14.78 -8.16
CA VAL A 227 4.27 -15.04 -6.80
C VAL A 227 5.72 -15.48 -6.92
#